data_AF-A0A538FU82-F1
#
_entry.id   AF-A0A538FU82-F1
#
_cell.length_a   1.000
_cell.length_b   1.000
_cell.length_c   1.000
_cell.angle_alpha   90.00
_cell.angle_beta   90.00
_cell.angle_gamma   90.00
#
_symmetry.space_group_name_H-M   'P 1'
#
loop_
_entity.id
_entity.type
_entity.pdbx_description
1 polymer ?
#
loop_
_entity_poly.entity_id
_entity_poly.type
_entity_poly.pdbx_seq_one_letter_code
_entity_poly.pdbx_strand_id
1 'polypeptide(L)'
;MRALYERPTQLRRFPDGVTGEPIYQKRVPEKRPEWVEAARVTFPSGRHADELCVTELAQVAWAANLAVVDFHPWPSRRRDTEHPDELRIDIDPQPGTTFKDGKRVAALVREVLAEIGYVG
;
A
#
# COMPACT_ATOMS: atom_id res chain seq x y z
N MET A 1 6.20 9.92 -5.51
CA MET A 1 4.92 9.21 -5.74
C MET A 1 5.05 7.74 -6.15
N ARG A 2 6.25 7.19 -6.47
CA ARG A 2 6.39 5.80 -6.96
C ARG A 2 5.63 4.74 -6.15
N ALA A 3 5.64 4.85 -4.82
CA ALA A 3 4.98 3.88 -3.93
C ALA A 3 3.44 3.83 -4.05
N LEU A 4 2.79 4.89 -4.53
CA LEU A 4 1.32 4.97 -4.66
C LEU A 4 0.85 5.16 -6.11
N TYR A 5 1.72 5.68 -6.98
CA TYR A 5 1.36 6.10 -8.33
C TYR A 5 0.78 4.93 -9.11
N GLU A 6 -0.46 5.08 -9.56
CA GLU A 6 -1.31 4.12 -10.26
C GLU A 6 -1.60 2.83 -9.51
N ARG A 7 -1.36 2.78 -8.19
CA ARG A 7 -1.64 1.60 -7.37
C ARG A 7 -3.00 1.78 -6.68
N PRO A 8 -3.95 0.85 -6.87
CA PRO A 8 -5.11 0.76 -5.99
C PRO A 8 -4.61 0.72 -4.54
N THR A 9 -5.26 1.44 -3.64
CA THR A 9 -4.73 1.67 -2.30
C THR A 9 -5.84 1.60 -1.26
N GLN A 10 -5.72 0.66 -0.33
CA GLN A 10 -6.56 0.62 0.87
C GLN A 10 -6.08 1.70 1.85
N LEU A 11 -7.02 2.30 2.56
CA LEU A 11 -6.77 3.44 3.42
C LEU A 11 -7.03 3.06 4.86
N ARG A 12 -6.09 3.36 5.76
CA ARG A 12 -6.31 3.26 7.20
C ARG A 12 -6.46 4.66 7.78
N ARG A 13 -7.65 4.92 8.29
CA ARG A 13 -8.07 6.24 8.75
C ARG A 13 -8.15 6.29 10.26
N PHE A 14 -7.80 7.45 10.83
CA PHE A 14 -7.86 7.72 12.26
C PHE A 14 -8.57 9.04 12.52
N PRO A 15 -9.92 9.10 12.36
CA PRO A 15 -10.67 10.35 12.52
C PRO A 15 -10.49 11.00 13.91
N ASP A 16 -10.33 10.18 14.94
CA ASP A 16 -10.14 10.61 16.33
C ASP A 16 -8.65 10.56 16.77
N GLY A 17 -7.72 10.50 15.81
CA GLY A 17 -6.28 10.41 16.06
C GLY A 17 -5.74 8.98 16.21
N VAL A 18 -4.40 8.84 16.17
CA VAL A 18 -3.71 7.53 16.08
C VAL A 18 -3.89 6.62 17.30
N THR A 19 -4.36 7.17 18.42
CA THR A 19 -4.71 6.41 19.63
C THR A 19 -6.16 5.93 19.64
N GLY A 20 -6.97 6.38 18.69
CA GLY A 20 -8.37 5.97 18.52
C GLY A 20 -8.53 4.73 17.62
N GLU A 21 -9.78 4.32 17.42
CA GLU A 21 -10.11 3.15 16.59
C GLU A 21 -9.87 3.45 15.10
N PRO A 22 -9.08 2.62 14.39
CA PRO A 22 -8.85 2.80 12.97
C PRO A 22 -10.05 2.36 12.12
N ILE A 23 -10.32 3.08 11.05
CA ILE A 23 -11.22 2.65 9.98
C ILE A 23 -10.39 2.12 8.82
N TYR A 24 -10.54 0.83 8.51
CA TYR A 24 -9.98 0.21 7.31
C TYR A 24 -10.95 0.37 6.14
N GLN A 25 -10.63 1.30 5.24
CA GLN A 25 -11.45 1.64 4.09
C GLN A 25 -10.83 1.08 2.81
N LYS A 26 -11.46 0.05 2.24
CA LYS A 26 -11.09 -0.47 0.92
C LYS A 26 -11.75 0.34 -0.19
N ARG A 27 -13.08 0.45 -0.14
CA ARG A 27 -13.88 1.15 -1.15
C ARG A 27 -13.77 2.66 -0.98
N VAL A 28 -13.48 3.38 -2.07
CA VAL A 28 -13.61 4.84 -2.08
C VAL A 28 -15.08 5.27 -1.96
N PRO A 29 -15.40 6.39 -1.29
CA PRO A 29 -16.76 6.88 -1.21
C PRO A 29 -17.35 7.12 -2.61
N GLU A 30 -18.66 6.83 -2.77
CA GLU A 30 -19.38 7.13 -4.01
C GLU A 30 -19.46 8.65 -4.24
N LYS A 31 -19.73 9.41 -3.18
CA LYS A 31 -19.67 10.88 -3.18
C LYS A 31 -18.23 11.31 -2.91
N ARG A 32 -17.52 11.66 -3.98
CA ARG A 32 -16.15 12.20 -3.96
C ARG A 32 -15.97 13.23 -5.08
N PRO A 33 -14.96 14.11 -5.00
CA PRO A 33 -14.63 14.99 -6.12
C PRO A 33 -14.33 14.20 -7.40
N GLU A 34 -14.73 14.71 -8.57
CA GLU A 34 -14.61 14.01 -9.86
C GLU A 34 -13.17 13.65 -10.23
N TRP A 35 -12.20 14.46 -9.78
CA TRP A 35 -10.78 14.23 -9.99
C TRP A 35 -10.19 13.11 -9.11
N VAL A 36 -10.96 12.54 -8.16
CA VAL A 36 -10.49 11.41 -7.34
C VAL A 36 -10.69 10.10 -8.10
N GLU A 37 -9.58 9.61 -8.63
CA GLU A 37 -9.50 8.38 -9.41
C GLU A 37 -9.61 7.12 -8.53
N ALA A 38 -10.16 6.06 -9.13
CA ALA A 38 -10.29 4.75 -8.50
C ALA A 38 -9.93 3.63 -9.47
N ALA A 39 -9.51 2.49 -8.92
CA ALA A 39 -9.23 1.29 -9.67
C ALA A 39 -9.95 0.10 -9.04
N ARG A 40 -10.55 -0.75 -9.88
CA ARG A 40 -11.23 -1.97 -9.44
C ARG A 40 -10.21 -3.05 -9.11
N VAL A 41 -10.33 -3.65 -7.94
CA VAL A 41 -9.57 -4.84 -7.53
C VAL A 41 -10.50 -5.99 -7.20
N THR A 42 -10.02 -7.21 -7.43
CA THR A 42 -10.71 -8.44 -7.06
C THR A 42 -10.02 -9.07 -5.86
N PHE A 43 -10.78 -9.42 -4.83
CA PHE A 43 -10.27 -10.09 -3.64
C PHE A 43 -10.27 -11.62 -3.86
N PRO A 44 -9.50 -12.39 -3.06
CA PRO A 44 -9.50 -13.86 -3.13
C PRO A 44 -10.90 -14.50 -3.01
N SER A 45 -11.84 -13.80 -2.36
CA SER A 45 -13.25 -14.22 -2.26
C SER A 45 -14.05 -14.08 -3.56
N GLY A 46 -13.49 -13.54 -4.65
CA GLY A 46 -14.21 -13.18 -5.89
C GLY A 46 -15.00 -11.86 -5.81
N ARG A 47 -15.17 -11.28 -4.62
CA ARG A 47 -15.74 -9.94 -4.45
C ARG A 47 -14.77 -8.87 -4.98
N HIS A 48 -15.31 -7.73 -5.39
CA HIS A 48 -14.51 -6.60 -5.88
C HIS A 48 -14.80 -5.30 -5.13
N ALA A 49 -13.85 -4.38 -5.17
CA ALA A 49 -14.02 -3.00 -4.72
C ALA A 49 -13.30 -2.03 -5.66
N ASP A 50 -13.82 -0.81 -5.74
CA ASP A 50 -13.10 0.30 -6.36
C ASP A 50 -12.34 1.02 -5.24
N GLU A 51 -11.01 0.94 -5.27
CA GLU A 51 -10.12 1.54 -4.26
C GLU A 51 -9.48 2.81 -4.79
N LEU A 52 -8.93 3.65 -3.90
CA LEU A 52 -8.28 4.91 -4.30
C LEU A 52 -7.10 4.58 -5.22
N CYS A 53 -7.00 5.27 -6.35
CA CYS A 53 -5.87 5.11 -7.27
C CYS A 53 -5.14 6.44 -7.45
N VAL A 54 -3.99 6.58 -6.80
CA VAL A 54 -3.23 7.84 -6.81
C VAL A 54 -2.58 8.03 -8.18
N THR A 55 -3.01 9.04 -8.91
CA THR A 55 -2.45 9.52 -10.19
C THR A 55 -1.87 10.92 -10.05
N GLU A 56 -2.27 11.65 -9.01
CA GLU A 56 -1.72 12.97 -8.69
C GLU A 56 -1.64 13.20 -7.18
N LEU A 57 -0.82 14.18 -6.81
CA LEU A 57 -0.48 14.48 -5.42
C LEU A 57 -1.69 15.01 -4.63
N ALA A 58 -2.63 15.66 -5.31
CA ALA A 58 -3.89 16.15 -4.72
C ALA A 58 -4.74 15.02 -4.13
N GLN A 59 -4.68 13.81 -4.69
CA GLN A 59 -5.44 12.65 -4.19
C GLN A 59 -4.87 12.12 -2.86
N VAL A 60 -3.56 12.25 -2.67
CA VAL A 60 -2.91 11.99 -1.38
C VAL A 60 -3.34 13.03 -0.34
N ALA A 61 -3.37 14.31 -0.72
CA ALA A 61 -3.83 15.39 0.16
C ALA A 61 -5.30 15.23 0.54
N TRP A 62 -6.16 14.84 -0.40
CA TRP A 62 -7.56 14.54 -0.13
C TRP A 62 -7.73 13.35 0.83
N ALA A 63 -6.97 12.28 0.63
CA ALA A 63 -6.97 11.16 1.56
C ALA A 63 -6.51 11.59 2.97
N ALA A 64 -5.46 12.39 3.07
CA ALA A 64 -4.99 12.94 4.35
C ALA A 64 -6.07 13.82 5.03
N ASN A 65 -6.81 14.63 4.27
CA ASN A 65 -7.95 15.40 4.79
C ASN A 65 -9.08 14.50 5.35
N LEU A 66 -9.16 13.25 4.92
CA LEU A 66 -10.08 12.24 5.47
C LEU A 66 -9.49 11.46 6.66
N ALA A 67 -8.41 11.98 7.26
CA ALA A 67 -7.65 11.38 8.36
C ALA A 67 -6.97 10.05 8.01
N VAL A 68 -6.59 9.84 6.74
CA VAL A 68 -5.73 8.71 6.36
C VAL A 68 -4.32 8.94 6.91
N VAL A 69 -3.82 7.97 7.66
CA VAL A 69 -2.43 7.95 8.16
C VAL A 69 -1.61 6.90 7.43
N ASP A 70 -2.17 5.70 7.24
CA ASP A 70 -1.48 4.61 6.54
C ASP A 70 -2.14 4.35 5.17
N PHE A 71 -1.30 4.31 4.14
CA PHE A 71 -1.68 3.92 2.78
C PHE A 71 -1.17 2.50 2.52
N HIS A 72 -2.06 1.61 2.08
CA HIS A 72 -1.74 0.21 1.78
C HIS A 72 -1.92 -0.05 0.28
N PRO A 73 -0.94 0.36 -0.56
CA PRO A 73 -1.01 0.16 -2.00
C PRO A 73 -0.87 -1.32 -2.37
N TRP A 74 -1.61 -1.76 -3.37
CA TRP A 74 -1.41 -3.06 -3.99
C TRP A 74 -0.02 -3.14 -4.66
N PRO A 75 0.59 -4.33 -4.76
CA PRO A 75 1.85 -4.52 -5.49
C PRO A 75 1.69 -4.53 -7.02
N SER A 76 0.48 -4.26 -7.52
CA SER A 76 0.12 -4.14 -8.93
C SER A 76 -0.36 -2.72 -9.27
N ARG A 77 -0.54 -2.42 -10.57
CA ARG A 77 -1.00 -1.12 -11.08
C ARG A 77 -2.41 -1.22 -11.65
N ARG A 78 -3.14 -0.10 -11.74
CA ARG A 78 -4.51 -0.03 -12.28
C ARG A 78 -4.68 -0.59 -13.69
N ARG A 79 -3.62 -0.62 -14.49
CA ARG A 79 -3.63 -1.19 -15.84
C ARG A 79 -3.77 -2.71 -15.85
N ASP A 80 -3.33 -3.37 -14.78
CA ASP A 80 -3.32 -4.82 -14.64
C ASP A 80 -3.19 -5.20 -13.16
N THR A 81 -4.31 -5.38 -12.48
CA THR A 81 -4.35 -5.59 -11.03
C THR A 81 -3.96 -7.00 -10.61
N GLU A 82 -3.99 -7.96 -11.54
CA GLU A 82 -3.72 -9.38 -11.28
C GLU A 82 -2.24 -9.74 -11.46
N HIS A 83 -1.45 -8.86 -12.07
CA HIS A 83 -0.01 -9.06 -12.26
C HIS A 83 0.79 -8.02 -11.47
N PRO A 84 1.30 -8.39 -10.28
CA PRO A 84 2.19 -7.53 -9.50
C PRO A 84 3.43 -7.13 -10.30
N ASP A 85 3.82 -5.85 -10.20
CA ASP A 85 5.09 -5.32 -10.72
C ASP A 85 6.11 -5.07 -9.59
N GLU A 86 5.77 -5.44 -8.36
CA GLU A 86 6.64 -5.41 -7.18
C GLU A 86 6.63 -6.76 -6.45
N LEU A 87 7.82 -7.32 -6.21
CA LEU A 87 8.03 -8.32 -5.18
C LEU A 87 8.33 -7.59 -3.87
N ARG A 88 7.64 -7.95 -2.78
CA ARG A 88 7.83 -7.34 -1.46
C ARG A 88 8.33 -8.39 -0.48
N ILE A 89 9.44 -8.09 0.20
CA ILE A 89 10.04 -8.92 1.24
C ILE A 89 9.85 -8.18 2.56
N ASP A 90 9.03 -8.73 3.45
CA ASP A 90 8.80 -8.19 4.78
C ASP A 90 9.68 -8.92 5.80
N ILE A 91 10.53 -8.19 6.49
CA ILE A 91 11.46 -8.73 7.49
C ILE A 91 10.97 -8.25 8.84
N ASP A 92 10.27 -9.14 9.54
CA ASP A 92 9.58 -8.84 10.80
C ASP A 92 10.31 -9.47 12.00
N PRO A 93 11.06 -8.66 12.80
CA PRO A 93 11.75 -9.16 14.00
C PRO A 93 10.77 -9.77 15.02
N GLN A 94 10.98 -11.03 15.34
CA GLN A 94 10.20 -11.77 16.33
C GLN A 94 10.62 -11.46 17.78
N PRO A 95 9.81 -11.82 18.81
CA PRO A 95 10.19 -11.63 20.22
C PRO A 95 11.59 -12.18 20.53
N GLY A 96 12.42 -11.35 21.17
CA GLY A 96 13.83 -11.66 21.43
C GLY A 96 14.80 -11.18 20.34
N THR A 97 14.30 -10.62 19.23
CA THR A 97 15.10 -9.97 18.19
C THR A 97 14.75 -8.49 18.07
N THR A 98 15.56 -7.73 17.32
CA THR A 98 15.46 -6.29 17.22
C THR A 98 15.51 -5.81 15.77
N PHE A 99 15.25 -4.51 15.56
CA PHE A 99 15.47 -3.87 14.26
C PHE A 99 16.91 -4.05 13.74
N LYS A 100 17.92 -4.17 14.62
CA LYS A 100 19.30 -4.44 14.20
C LYS A 100 19.45 -5.81 13.54
N ASP A 101 18.69 -6.80 14.01
CA ASP A 101 18.68 -8.14 13.44
C ASP A 101 17.98 -8.14 12.08
N GLY A 102 16.84 -7.44 11.97
CA GLY A 102 16.17 -7.22 10.69
C GLY A 102 17.07 -6.55 9.66
N LYS A 103 17.86 -5.54 10.05
CA LYS A 103 18.87 -4.91 9.16
C LYS A 103 19.94 -5.88 8.68
N ARG A 104 20.40 -6.81 9.52
CA ARG A 104 21.37 -7.83 9.11
C ARG A 104 20.77 -8.77 8.08
N VAL A 105 19.54 -9.23 8.31
CA VAL A 105 18.80 -10.08 7.35
C VAL A 105 18.59 -9.34 6.02
N ALA A 106 18.23 -8.05 6.06
CA ALA A 106 18.04 -7.25 4.85
C ALA A 106 19.32 -7.14 3.99
N ALA A 107 20.49 -7.05 4.63
CA ALA A 107 21.77 -7.07 3.91
C ALA A 107 22.00 -8.41 3.19
N LEU A 108 21.68 -9.53 3.84
CA LEU A 108 21.76 -10.86 3.24
C LEU A 108 20.76 -11.03 2.08
N VAL A 109 19.53 -10.52 2.23
CA VAL A 109 18.54 -10.52 1.14
C VAL A 109 19.09 -9.77 -0.08
N ARG A 110 19.73 -8.62 0.11
CA ARG A 110 20.37 -7.86 -0.97
C ARG A 110 21.49 -8.65 -1.65
N GLU A 111 22.31 -9.37 -0.88
CA GLU A 111 23.36 -10.25 -1.44
C GLU A 111 22.76 -11.35 -2.31
N VAL A 112 21.76 -12.07 -1.79
CA VAL A 112 21.07 -13.14 -2.53
C VAL A 112 20.42 -12.61 -3.81
N LEU A 113 19.73 -11.46 -3.75
CA LEU A 113 19.14 -10.84 -4.95
C LEU A 113 20.22 -10.51 -5.98
N ALA A 114 21.38 -10.01 -5.55
CA ALA A 114 22.48 -9.70 -6.46
C ALA A 114 23.07 -10.97 -7.12
N GLU A 115 23.18 -12.07 -6.39
CA GLU A 115 23.65 -13.37 -6.92
C GLU A 115 22.77 -13.89 -8.06
N ILE A 116 21.46 -13.63 -7.99
CA ILE A 116 20.51 -14.01 -9.05
C ILE A 116 20.23 -12.88 -10.07
N GLY A 117 20.97 -11.77 -10.01
CA GLY A 117 20.89 -10.67 -10.98
C GLY A 117 19.71 -9.70 -10.78
N TYR A 118 19.11 -9.67 -9.59
CA TYR A 118 18.01 -8.75 -9.23
C TYR A 118 18.50 -7.58 -8.37
N VAL A 119 17.72 -6.49 -8.37
CA VAL A 119 17.96 -5.29 -7.55
C VAL A 119 16.78 -5.10 -6.59
N GLY A 120 17.09 -4.92 -5.30
CA GLY A 120 16.13 -4.66 -4.22
C GLY A 120 16.78 -3.94 -3.06
#